data_AF-A0A3N5UVR7-F1
#
_entry.id   AF-A0A3N5UVR7-F1
#
_cell.length_a   1.000
_cell.length_b   1.000
_cell.length_c   1.000
_cell.angle_alpha   90.00
_cell.angle_beta   90.00
_cell.angle_gamma   90.00
#
_symmetry.space_group_name_H-M   'P 1'
#
loop_
_entity.id
_entity.type
_entity.pdbx_description
1 polymer ?
#
loop_
_entity_poly.entity_id
_entity_poly.type
_entity_poly.pdbx_seq_one_letter_code
_entity_poly.pdbx_strand_id
1 'polypeptide(L)' 'MIIKNTDPYKLKKCISCKKDIQLQEKYFTYPLSLQNICLECSLKEIPKIIEALETDLEKTRELLKPDKNNAE' A
#
# COMPACT_ATOMS: atom_id res chain seq x y z
N MET A 1 -4.95 4.43 -3.44
CA MET A 1 -5.70 5.16 -4.47
C MET A 1 -6.70 4.22 -5.13
N ILE A 2 -7.93 4.65 -5.38
CA ILE A 2 -8.91 3.85 -6.12
C ILE A 2 -8.83 4.23 -7.61
N ILE A 3 -8.59 3.23 -8.47
CA ILE A 3 -8.46 3.40 -9.92
C ILE A 3 -9.46 2.47 -10.61
N LYS A 4 -9.93 2.86 -11.80
CA LYS A 4 -10.72 2.00 -12.69
C LYS A 4 -9.80 1.31 -13.71
N ASN A 5 -9.97 0.01 -13.94
CA ASN A 5 -9.24 -0.68 -14.99
C ASN A 5 -9.77 -0.23 -16.36
N THR A 6 -8.99 0.56 -17.08
CA THR A 6 -9.34 1.09 -18.41
C THR A 6 -8.46 0.49 -19.51
N ASP A 7 -7.54 -0.40 -19.16
CA ASP A 7 -6.56 -0.95 -20.11
C ASP A 7 -6.97 -2.38 -20.51
N PRO A 8 -7.42 -2.60 -21.75
CA PRO A 8 -7.86 -3.92 -22.21
C PRO A 8 -6.70 -4.87 -22.50
N TYR A 9 -5.46 -4.39 -22.58
CA TYR A 9 -4.28 -5.21 -22.89
C TYR A 9 -3.49 -5.58 -21.63
N LYS A 10 -3.74 -4.92 -20.51
CA LYS A 10 -3.01 -5.14 -19.27
C LYS A 10 -3.80 -5.99 -18.29
N LEU A 11 -3.36 -7.24 -18.14
CA LEU A 11 -3.84 -8.13 -17.09
C LEU A 11 -3.54 -7.54 -15.72
N LYS A 12 -4.59 -7.20 -14.98
CA LYS A 12 -4.50 -6.76 -13.58
C LYS A 12 -5.02 -7.86 -12.70
N LYS A 13 -4.20 -8.29 -11.73
CA LYS A 13 -4.55 -9.34 -10.77
C LYS A 13 -4.42 -8.80 -9.35
N CYS A 14 -5.39 -9.14 -8.51
CA CYS A 14 -5.31 -8.84 -7.09
C CYS A 14 -4.15 -9.61 -6.46
N ILE A 15 -3.23 -8.93 -5.80
CA ILE A 15 -2.08 -9.59 -5.15
C ILE A 15 -2.50 -10.48 -3.98
N SER A 16 -3.60 -10.15 -3.29
CA SER A 16 -4.09 -10.85 -2.10
C SER A 16 -4.87 -12.12 -2.46
N CYS A 17 -5.95 -12.03 -3.24
CA CYS A 17 -6.80 -13.19 -3.57
C CYS A 17 -6.53 -13.82 -4.94
N LYS A 18 -5.58 -13.28 -5.72
CA LYS A 18 -5.23 -13.74 -7.08
C LYS A 18 -6.36 -13.70 -8.11
N LYS A 19 -7.51 -13.11 -7.79
CA LYS A 19 -8.60 -12.83 -8.75
C LYS A 19 -8.14 -11.81 -9.79
N ASP A 20 -8.55 -12.01 -11.03
CA ASP A 20 -8.35 -11.05 -12.11
C ASP A 20 -9.31 -9.86 -11.94
N ILE A 21 -8.78 -8.65 -12.10
CA ILE A 21 -9.50 -7.38 -12.06
C ILE A 21 -9.94 -7.07 -13.49
N GLN A 22 -11.24 -7.19 -13.75
CA GLN A 22 -11.79 -7.12 -15.09
C GLN A 22 -11.71 -5.70 -15.66
N LEU A 23 -11.85 -5.59 -16.99
CA LEU A 23 -12.00 -4.29 -17.64
C LEU A 23 -13.21 -3.56 -17.04
N GLN A 24 -13.08 -2.26 -16.83
CA GLN A 24 -14.05 -1.39 -16.16
C GLN A 24 -14.22 -1.60 -14.64
N GLU A 25 -13.58 -2.61 -14.03
CA GLU A 25 -13.64 -2.84 -12.59
C GLU A 25 -12.78 -1.82 -11.84
N LYS A 26 -13.25 -1.37 -10.66
CA LYS A 26 -12.47 -0.51 -9.76
C LYS A 26 -11.61 -1.38 -8.85
N TYR A 27 -10.40 -0.91 -8.56
CA TYR A 27 -9.46 -1.57 -7.67
C TYR A 27 -8.65 -0.55 -6.89
N PHE A 28 -8.10 -0.97 -5.76
CA PHE A 28 -7.14 -0.19 -4.99
C PHE A 28 -5.72 -0.46 -5.51
N THR A 29 -4.92 0.59 -5.65
CA THR A 29 -3.48 0.50 -5.81
C THR A 29 -2.78 1.44 -4.85
N TYR A 30 -1.65 1.00 -4.34
CA TYR A 30 -0.75 1.86 -3.58
C TYR A 30 0.18 2.60 -4.56
N PRO A 31 0.35 3.92 -4.45
CA PRO A 31 1.09 4.71 -5.44
C PRO A 31 2.52 4.25 -5.71
N LEU A 32 3.18 3.63 -4.72
CA LEU A 32 4.59 3.24 -4.81
C LEU A 32 4.83 1.75 -5.09
N SER A 33 3.83 0.88 -4.92
CA SER A 33 4.06 -0.58 -4.97
C SER A 33 3.67 -1.24 -6.28
N LEU A 34 2.98 -0.53 -7.19
CA LEU A 34 2.36 -1.10 -8.41
C LEU A 34 1.41 -2.29 -8.14
N GLN A 35 1.10 -2.58 -6.88
CA GLN A 35 0.25 -3.69 -6.49
C GLN A 35 -1.20 -3.34 -6.71
N ASN A 36 -1.93 -4.22 -7.41
CA ASN A 36 -3.36 -4.08 -7.59
C ASN A 36 -4.08 -4.94 -6.53
N ILE A 37 -5.09 -4.38 -5.87
CA ILE A 37 -5.88 -5.05 -4.83
C ILE A 37 -7.36 -4.84 -5.17
N CYS A 38 -8.15 -5.92 -5.31
CA CYS A 38 -9.58 -5.78 -5.54
C CYS A 38 -10.25 -5.10 -4.33
N LEU A 39 -11.42 -4.49 -4.53
CA LEU A 39 -12.07 -3.72 -3.46
C LEU A 39 -12.39 -4.59 -2.23
N GLU A 40 -12.77 -5.86 -2.42
CA GLU A 40 -13.02 -6.80 -1.32
C GLU A 40 -11.78 -6.97 -0.43
N CYS A 41 -10.63 -7.26 -1.03
CA CYS A 41 -9.37 -7.43 -0.30
C CYS A 41 -8.88 -6.10 0.29
N SER A 42 -9.20 -4.96 -0.33
CA SER A 42 -8.76 -3.65 0.15
C SER A 42 -9.25 -3.34 1.57
N LEU A 43 -10.42 -3.87 1.96
CA LEU A 43 -10.95 -3.73 3.32
C LEU A 43 -10.02 -4.34 4.40
N LYS A 44 -9.24 -5.37 4.04
CA LYS A 44 -8.29 -6.04 4.93
C LYS A 44 -6.86 -5.53 4.74
N GLU A 45 -6.49 -5.18 3.51
CA GLU A 45 -5.11 -4.80 3.18
C GLU A 45 -4.81 -3.34 3.51
N ILE A 46 -5.77 -2.40 3.36
CA ILE A 46 -5.55 -0.99 3.70
C ILE A 46 -5.17 -0.81 5.18
N PRO A 47 -5.86 -1.41 6.16
CA PRO A 47 -5.49 -1.28 7.57
C PRO A 47 -4.06 -1.78 7.87
N LYS A 48 -3.65 -2.92 7.30
CA LYS A 48 -2.29 -3.46 7.47
C LYS A 48 -1.23 -2.50 6.91
N ILE A 49 -1.51 -1.88 5.77
CA ILE A 49 -0.62 -0.90 5.17
C ILE A 49 -0.49 0.33 6.08
N ILE A 50 -1.60 0.79 6.69
CA ILE A 50 -1.56 1.92 7.64
C ILE A 50 -0.70 1.56 8.86
N GLU A 51 -0.92 0.39 9.46
CA GLU A 51 -0.15 -0.08 10.63
C GLU A 51 1.36 -0.18 10.33
N ALA A 52 1.72 -0.71 9.15
CA ALA A 52 3.11 -0.76 8.72
C ALA A 52 3.72 0.63 8.55
N LEU A 53 2.99 1.57 7.94
CA LEU A 53 3.45 2.94 7.74
C LEU A 53 3.59 3.72 9.05
N GLU A 54 2.68 3.50 10.01
CA GLU A 54 2.77 4.09 11.35
C GLU A 54 4.00 3.57 12.10
N THR A 55 4.27 2.26 11.99
CA THR A 55 5.47 1.63 12.57
C THR A 55 6.75 2.20 11.96
N ASP A 56 6.82 2.33 10.64
CA ASP A 56 7.98 2.89 9.95
C ASP A 56 8.18 4.38 10.26
N LEU A 57 7.08 5.12 10.44
CA LEU A 57 7.13 6.52 10.86
C LEU A 57 7.71 6.66 12.28
N GLU A 58 7.32 5.79 13.22
CA GLU A 58 7.86 5.84 14.57
C GLU A 58 9.35 5.51 14.60
N LYS A 59 9.79 4.48 13.88
CA LYS A 59 11.23 4.19 13.71
C LYS A 59 11.99 5.37 13.12
N THR A 60 11.40 6.04 12.12
CA THR A 60 11.99 7.23 11.52
C THR A 60 12.17 8.34 12.55
N ARG A 61 11.19 8.54 13.45
CA ARG A 61 11.29 9.53 14.54
C ARG A 61 12.38 9.16 15.54
N GLU A 62 12.51 7.88 15.90
CA GLU A 62 13.57 7.40 16.80
C GLU A 62 14.96 7.65 16.22
N LEU A 63 15.16 7.36 14.93
CA LEU A 63 16.42 7.59 14.22
C LEU A 63 16.79 9.08 14.09
N LEU A 64 15.79 9.97 14.11
CA LEU A 64 15.99 11.43 14.04
C LEU A 64 16.18 12.08 15.42
N LYS A 65 16.02 11.34 16.54
CA LYS A 65 16.34 11.88 17.86
C LYS A 65 17.86 12.09 17.93
N PRO A 66 18.33 13.32 18.22
CA PRO A 66 19.76 13.56 18.38
C PRO A 66 20.29 12.75 19.56
N ASP A 67 21.45 12.11 19.39
CA ASP A 67 22.20 11.52 20.48
C ASP A 67 22.42 12.58 21.57
N LYS A 68 21.81 12.37 22.74
CA LYS A 68 22.03 13.22 23.93
C LYS A 68 23.40 13.00 24.59
N ASN A 69 24.31 12.29 23.93
CA ASN A 69 25.58 11.86 24.51
C ASN A 69 26.79 12.43 23.76
N ASN A 70 26.84 13.76 23.58
CA ASN A 70 28.07 14.47 23.22
C ASN A 70 28.00 15.92 23.73
N ALA A 71 28.02 16.07 25.06
CA ALA A 71 28.31 17.34 25.73
C ALA A 71 28.77 17.02 27.16
N GLU A 72 29.94 16.39 27.28
CA GLU A 72 30.83 16.57 28.43
C GLU A 72 31.94 17.54 28.05
#